data_AF-A0A831JQ81-F1
#
_entry.id   AF-A0A831JQ81-F1
#
_cell.length_a   1.000
_cell.length_b   1.000
_cell.length_c   1.000
_cell.angle_alpha   90.00
_cell.angle_beta   90.00
_cell.angle_gamma   90.00
#
_symmetry.space_group_name_H-M   'P 1'
#
loop_
_entity.id
_entity.type
_entity.pdbx_description
1 polymer ?
#
loop_
_entity_poly.entity_id
_entity_poly.type
_entity_poly.pdbx_seq_one_letter_code
_entity_poly.pdbx_strand_id
1 'polypeptide(L)'
;MADIIRSIEPFELTQGFGDNPQAYARFGLKGHNGWDLRTQYPDTPKGFRNILTSWLSKFYTQGNEGNDGFGLYFEVIVQLYNTYKLTYAHCNSIENFQTKNEGEAMGISDNTGNSTGSHLHLTVKRGSLQNGKFISDNYNNGYFGAIEPQEFYDELRQYKKEKGTTQNPEGCLVPNTLEWRQKYEEIVSSANKWAETLKILEITDDPNTTPPDRIKSTIAGYKSRETDLNNKLNEKQQQIDVANRELENRKEQVSRMEKGLLDKEKYYKSQIDALNKQIKNGSESLPLAQARIGVLEKELDEANKAKGGALLGAEEYKTKFESSQKGTLIPTPQIIFSLIIQYIGNSLKPKGGDKHG
;
A
#
# COMPACT_ATOMS: atom_id res chain seq x y z
N MET A 1 -7.24 9.93 -37.80
CA MET A 1 -7.04 10.83 -38.97
C MET A 1 -6.41 12.11 -38.47
N ALA A 2 -5.08 12.19 -38.46
CA ALA A 2 -4.38 13.47 -38.28
C ALA A 2 -4.15 14.02 -39.69
N ASP A 3 -5.11 14.81 -40.19
CA ASP A 3 -5.15 15.24 -41.61
C ASP A 3 -4.06 16.28 -41.94
N ILE A 4 -3.53 16.98 -40.92
CA ILE A 4 -2.49 18.01 -41.02
C ILE A 4 -1.74 18.14 -39.70
N ILE A 5 -0.44 18.45 -39.73
CA ILE A 5 0.30 18.92 -38.55
C ILE A 5 -0.08 20.38 -38.28
N ARG A 6 -0.44 20.69 -37.03
CA ARG A 6 -0.66 22.07 -36.57
C ARG A 6 0.60 22.59 -35.91
N SER A 7 0.70 23.91 -35.80
CA SER A 7 1.91 24.55 -35.29
C SER A 7 2.16 24.34 -33.80
N ILE A 8 1.15 23.91 -33.03
CA ILE A 8 1.28 23.48 -31.62
C ILE A 8 0.42 22.23 -31.43
N GLU A 9 0.96 21.27 -30.69
CA GLU A 9 0.25 20.08 -30.24
C GLU A 9 0.34 19.94 -28.70
N PRO A 10 -0.78 19.63 -28.01
CA PRO A 10 -2.13 19.49 -28.55
C PRO A 10 -2.71 20.84 -28.98
N PHE A 11 -3.63 20.82 -29.94
CA PHE A 11 -4.31 22.04 -30.39
C PHE A 11 -5.47 22.44 -29.46
N GLU A 12 -5.38 23.64 -28.89
CA GLU A 12 -6.45 24.27 -28.13
C GLU A 12 -6.42 25.78 -28.39
N LEU A 13 -7.50 26.29 -29.00
CA LEU A 13 -7.67 27.70 -29.31
C LEU A 13 -8.16 28.44 -28.07
N THR A 14 -7.40 29.43 -27.60
CA THR A 14 -7.78 30.28 -26.46
C THR A 14 -8.41 31.59 -26.91
N GLN A 15 -8.02 32.10 -28.09
CA GLN A 15 -8.62 33.28 -28.70
C GLN A 15 -8.62 33.17 -30.22
N GLY A 16 -9.78 33.38 -30.84
CA GLY A 16 -9.97 33.31 -32.28
C GLY A 16 -9.69 34.63 -33.00
N PHE A 17 -9.77 34.59 -34.33
CA PHE A 17 -9.66 35.77 -35.17
C PHE A 17 -10.90 36.67 -35.01
N GLY A 18 -10.71 37.98 -34.97
CA GLY A 18 -11.78 38.97 -34.77
C GLY A 18 -12.20 39.17 -33.32
N ASP A 19 -11.72 38.34 -32.37
CA ASP A 19 -12.11 38.43 -30.97
C ASP A 19 -11.62 39.72 -30.29
N ASN A 20 -12.33 40.13 -29.23
CA ASN A 20 -12.00 41.27 -28.37
C ASN A 20 -11.74 42.61 -29.10
N PRO A 21 -12.62 43.06 -30.02
CA PRO A 21 -12.44 44.28 -30.83
C PRO A 21 -12.01 45.51 -30.02
N GLN A 22 -12.58 45.70 -28.84
CA GLN A 22 -12.27 46.79 -27.92
C GLN A 22 -10.80 46.84 -27.48
N ALA A 23 -10.16 45.67 -27.28
CA ALA A 23 -8.76 45.59 -26.84
C ALA A 23 -7.79 45.90 -27.98
N TYR A 24 -8.19 45.62 -29.22
CA TYR A 24 -7.39 45.76 -30.43
C TYR A 24 -7.59 47.11 -31.15
N ALA A 25 -8.64 47.86 -30.80
CA ALA A 25 -8.88 49.21 -31.33
C ALA A 25 -7.70 50.16 -31.12
N ARG A 26 -6.96 50.03 -30.00
CA ARG A 26 -5.75 50.81 -29.72
C ARG A 26 -4.61 50.59 -30.73
N PHE A 27 -4.65 49.48 -31.46
CA PHE A 27 -3.70 49.14 -32.52
C PHE A 27 -4.26 49.40 -33.93
N GLY A 28 -5.44 50.02 -34.04
CA GLY A 28 -6.11 50.24 -35.32
C GLY A 28 -6.69 48.98 -35.96
N LEU A 29 -6.83 47.89 -35.19
CA LEU A 29 -7.36 46.61 -35.65
C LEU A 29 -8.85 46.50 -35.28
N LYS A 30 -9.62 45.81 -36.14
CA LYS A 30 -11.05 45.52 -35.88
C LYS A 30 -11.27 44.42 -34.83
N GLY A 31 -10.22 43.75 -34.40
CA GLY A 31 -10.23 42.61 -33.49
C GLY A 31 -8.89 41.89 -33.54
N HIS A 32 -8.81 40.75 -32.85
CA HIS A 32 -7.62 39.91 -32.88
C HIS A 32 -7.29 39.47 -34.31
N ASN A 33 -6.03 39.59 -34.73
CA ASN A 33 -5.62 39.37 -36.12
C ASN A 33 -5.03 37.97 -36.36
N GLY A 34 -5.29 37.01 -35.50
CA GLY A 34 -4.76 35.66 -35.59
C GLY A 34 -5.45 34.69 -34.64
N TRP A 35 -4.76 33.60 -34.32
CA TRP A 35 -5.15 32.64 -33.29
C TRP A 35 -4.14 32.63 -32.15
N ASP A 36 -4.65 32.60 -30.93
CA ASP A 36 -3.83 32.30 -29.75
C ASP A 36 -4.08 30.85 -29.35
N LEU A 37 -2.99 30.08 -29.34
CA LEU A 37 -3.00 28.65 -29.05
C LEU A 37 -2.38 28.40 -27.69
N ARG A 38 -3.06 27.64 -26.85
CA ARG A 38 -2.56 27.28 -25.53
C ARG A 38 -1.26 26.49 -25.63
N THR A 39 -0.29 26.80 -24.77
CA THR A 39 0.97 26.06 -24.69
C THR A 39 1.29 25.56 -23.29
N GLN A 40 0.58 26.07 -22.27
CA GLN A 40 0.70 25.65 -20.88
C GLN A 40 -0.22 24.47 -20.55
N TYR A 41 0.37 23.32 -20.27
CA TYR A 41 -0.29 22.06 -19.96
C TYR A 41 0.38 21.36 -18.76
N PRO A 42 -0.19 20.29 -18.19
CA PRO A 42 0.43 19.55 -17.09
C PRO A 42 1.86 19.05 -17.39
N ASP A 43 2.16 18.68 -18.63
CA ASP A 43 3.48 18.25 -19.12
C ASP A 43 4.39 19.43 -19.51
N THR A 44 3.83 20.61 -19.79
CA THR A 44 4.57 21.85 -20.09
C THR A 44 4.13 23.00 -19.18
N PRO A 45 4.40 22.92 -17.85
CA PRO A 45 3.86 23.88 -16.88
C PRO A 45 4.38 25.31 -17.07
N LYS A 46 5.51 25.49 -17.78
CA LYS A 46 6.04 26.81 -18.16
C LYS A 46 5.52 27.34 -19.50
N GLY A 47 4.71 26.57 -20.23
CA GLY A 47 4.20 26.97 -21.54
C GLY A 47 5.18 26.85 -22.72
N PHE A 48 6.37 26.27 -22.50
CA PHE A 48 7.35 26.08 -23.56
C PHE A 48 6.98 24.87 -24.42
N ARG A 49 6.64 25.10 -25.69
CA ARG A 49 6.36 24.07 -26.68
C ARG A 49 7.06 24.34 -27.99
N ASN A 50 7.44 23.27 -28.67
CA ASN A 50 8.00 23.36 -30.01
C ASN A 50 6.92 23.87 -30.97
N ILE A 51 7.27 24.92 -31.71
CA ILE A 51 6.47 25.44 -32.82
C ILE A 51 6.78 24.58 -34.03
N LEU A 52 5.81 23.79 -34.47
CA LEU A 52 5.97 22.83 -35.56
C LEU A 52 5.61 23.45 -36.91
N THR A 53 6.32 23.04 -37.94
CA THR A 53 6.05 23.42 -39.32
C THR A 53 4.81 22.67 -39.84
N SER A 54 3.76 23.38 -40.26
CA SER A 54 2.52 22.76 -40.78
C SER A 54 2.65 22.23 -42.22
N TRP A 55 3.57 22.81 -43.00
CA TRP A 55 3.91 22.40 -44.38
C TRP A 55 5.27 22.99 -44.78
N LEU A 56 5.86 22.56 -45.89
CA LEU A 56 7.14 23.09 -46.39
C LEU A 56 7.19 24.62 -46.29
N SER A 57 8.03 25.12 -45.38
CA SER A 57 8.07 26.52 -44.97
C SER A 57 9.46 27.09 -45.22
N LYS A 58 9.52 28.23 -45.91
CA LYS A 58 10.75 28.99 -46.11
C LYS A 58 10.82 30.12 -45.10
N PHE A 59 11.96 30.24 -44.41
CA PHE A 59 12.19 31.35 -43.49
C PHE A 59 12.11 32.67 -44.26
N TYR A 60 11.42 33.68 -43.70
CA TYR A 60 11.24 34.98 -44.33
C TYR A 60 11.96 36.08 -43.55
N THR A 61 11.59 36.28 -42.29
CA THR A 61 12.21 37.26 -41.41
C THR A 61 11.94 36.92 -39.94
N GLN A 62 12.65 37.58 -39.03
CA GLN A 62 12.34 37.60 -37.61
C GLN A 62 12.47 39.01 -37.05
N GLY A 63 11.85 39.25 -35.90
CA GLY A 63 11.91 40.52 -35.19
C GLY A 63 11.75 40.33 -33.68
N ASN A 64 12.11 41.36 -32.93
CA ASN A 64 11.85 41.43 -31.50
C ASN A 64 11.35 42.83 -31.14
N GLU A 65 10.07 42.92 -30.76
CA GLU A 65 9.37 44.15 -30.39
C GLU A 65 9.45 44.44 -28.87
N GLY A 66 10.30 43.70 -28.14
CA GLY A 66 10.50 43.88 -26.71
C GLY A 66 9.24 43.50 -25.92
N ASN A 67 8.74 44.44 -25.12
CA ASN A 67 7.54 44.25 -24.30
C ASN A 67 6.24 44.70 -25.00
N ASP A 68 6.35 45.19 -26.25
CA ASP A 68 5.22 45.63 -27.04
C ASP A 68 4.92 44.63 -28.18
N GLY A 69 3.74 44.77 -28.79
CA GLY A 69 3.34 44.04 -29.99
C GLY A 69 3.56 42.52 -29.87
N PHE A 70 4.24 41.94 -30.85
CA PHE A 70 4.47 40.50 -30.98
C PHE A 70 5.60 39.95 -30.11
N GLY A 71 6.40 40.80 -29.47
CA GLY A 71 7.61 40.37 -28.78
C GLY A 71 8.61 39.73 -29.76
N LEU A 72 9.19 38.59 -29.40
CA LEU A 72 10.01 37.80 -30.32
C LEU A 72 9.11 37.02 -31.28
N TYR A 73 9.31 37.21 -32.58
CA TYR A 73 8.53 36.55 -33.62
C TYR A 73 9.36 36.19 -34.83
N PHE A 74 8.87 35.24 -35.62
CA PHE A 74 9.38 34.93 -36.94
C PHE A 74 8.26 34.73 -37.95
N GLU A 75 8.59 34.94 -39.21
CA GLU A 75 7.68 34.77 -40.33
C GLU A 75 8.22 33.73 -41.30
N VAL A 76 7.33 32.92 -41.86
CA VAL A 76 7.65 31.96 -42.91
C VAL A 76 6.72 32.14 -44.09
N ILE A 77 7.22 31.79 -45.27
CA ILE A 77 6.42 31.69 -46.49
C ILE A 77 6.08 30.23 -46.75
N VAL A 78 4.79 29.97 -46.95
CA VAL A 78 4.26 28.68 -47.37
C VAL A 78 3.61 28.84 -48.74
N GLN A 79 4.00 27.98 -49.68
CA GLN A 79 3.44 27.96 -51.02
C GLN A 79 2.47 26.78 -51.16
N LEU A 80 1.20 27.08 -51.38
CA LEU A 80 0.14 26.13 -51.74
C LEU A 80 -0.41 26.51 -53.12
N TYR A 81 -1.73 26.51 -53.32
CA TYR A 81 -2.34 27.17 -54.48
C TYR A 81 -2.14 28.68 -54.39
N ASN A 82 -2.27 29.22 -53.19
CA ASN A 82 -1.93 30.59 -52.83
C ASN A 82 -0.60 30.67 -52.07
N THR A 83 -0.01 31.87 -52.03
CA THR A 83 1.16 32.12 -51.16
C THR A 83 0.66 32.64 -49.83
N TYR A 84 1.13 32.03 -48.75
CA TYR A 84 0.83 32.43 -47.38
C TYR A 84 2.08 32.91 -46.68
N LYS A 85 1.92 33.96 -45.87
CA LYS A 85 2.88 34.34 -44.84
C LYS A 85 2.28 34.01 -43.48
N LEU A 86 2.96 33.15 -42.74
CA LEU A 86 2.60 32.80 -41.37
C LEU A 86 3.55 33.54 -40.42
N THR A 87 3.00 34.24 -39.44
CA THR A 87 3.76 34.91 -38.38
C THR A 87 3.50 34.18 -37.07
N TYR A 88 4.58 33.73 -36.43
CA TYR A 88 4.59 33.08 -35.14
C TYR A 88 5.18 34.03 -34.11
N ALA A 89 4.38 34.44 -33.13
CA ALA A 89 4.74 35.48 -32.15
C ALA A 89 4.75 34.96 -30.71
N HIS A 90 5.20 35.82 -29.79
CA HIS A 90 5.38 35.51 -28.38
C HIS A 90 6.37 34.36 -28.11
N CYS A 91 7.41 34.23 -28.95
CA CYS A 91 8.36 33.13 -28.87
C CYS A 91 9.37 33.31 -27.73
N ASN A 92 9.82 32.21 -27.11
CA ASN A 92 11.01 32.20 -26.25
C ASN A 92 12.29 32.16 -27.08
N SER A 93 12.29 31.38 -28.17
CA SER A 93 13.46 31.21 -29.04
C SER A 93 13.06 30.81 -30.46
N ILE A 94 13.89 31.13 -31.43
CA ILE A 94 13.71 30.82 -32.86
C ILE A 94 14.91 29.97 -33.31
N GLU A 95 14.66 28.89 -34.04
CA GLU A 95 15.73 28.10 -34.65
C GLU A 95 16.30 28.79 -35.88
N ASN A 96 17.59 28.63 -36.15
CA ASN A 96 18.19 29.10 -37.39
C ASN A 96 17.88 28.09 -38.53
N PHE A 97 17.05 28.49 -39.49
CA PHE A 97 16.75 27.66 -40.66
C PHE A 97 16.49 28.51 -41.91
N GLN A 98 16.67 27.89 -43.08
CA GLN A 98 16.24 28.46 -44.37
C GLN A 98 14.95 27.81 -44.86
N THR A 99 14.80 26.51 -44.62
CA THR A 99 13.61 25.75 -45.00
C THR A 99 13.38 24.66 -43.96
N LYS A 100 12.11 24.37 -43.67
CA LYS A 100 11.66 23.29 -42.79
C LYS A 100 10.53 22.51 -43.45
N ASN A 101 10.57 21.19 -43.31
CA ASN A 101 9.52 20.27 -43.74
C ASN A 101 8.42 20.17 -42.69
N GLU A 102 7.26 19.62 -43.07
CA GLU A 102 6.18 19.36 -42.13
C GLU A 102 6.64 18.57 -40.90
N GLY A 103 6.23 19.01 -39.70
CA GLY A 103 6.55 18.38 -38.43
C GLY A 103 7.88 18.78 -37.81
N GLU A 104 8.76 19.46 -38.55
CA GLU A 104 10.02 19.93 -37.98
C GLU A 104 9.79 21.13 -37.05
N ALA A 105 10.62 21.25 -36.00
CA ALA A 105 10.56 22.38 -35.09
C ALA A 105 11.18 23.64 -35.72
N MET A 106 10.60 24.81 -35.44
CA MET A 106 11.05 26.13 -35.90
C MET A 106 11.42 27.08 -34.75
N GLY A 107 11.01 26.76 -33.53
CA GLY A 107 11.19 27.61 -32.36
C GLY A 107 10.44 27.08 -31.16
N ILE A 108 10.44 27.87 -30.08
CA ILE A 108 9.76 27.56 -28.81
C ILE A 108 8.80 28.71 -28.49
N SER A 109 7.53 28.38 -28.22
CA SER A 109 6.49 29.34 -27.80
C SER A 109 6.68 29.79 -26.35
N ASP A 110 6.28 31.02 -26.02
CA ASP A 110 6.17 31.50 -24.64
C ASP A 110 5.28 32.77 -24.52
N ASN A 111 5.79 33.87 -23.98
CA ASN A 111 5.02 35.01 -23.48
C ASN A 111 5.74 36.36 -23.67
N THR A 112 6.60 36.50 -24.67
CA THR A 112 7.29 37.79 -24.94
C THR A 112 6.35 38.79 -25.61
N GLY A 113 6.56 40.10 -25.45
CA GLY A 113 5.72 41.13 -26.09
C GLY A 113 4.46 41.47 -25.31
N ASN A 114 3.43 41.98 -25.98
CA ASN A 114 2.15 42.31 -25.37
C ASN A 114 1.30 41.02 -25.20
N SER A 115 1.66 40.21 -24.21
CA SER A 115 1.01 38.95 -23.88
C SER A 115 0.79 38.82 -22.35
N THR A 116 -0.30 38.17 -21.95
CA THR A 116 -0.72 38.03 -20.54
C THR A 116 -0.45 36.64 -19.95
N GLY A 117 0.00 35.68 -20.76
CA GLY A 117 0.36 34.33 -20.35
C GLY A 117 0.91 33.53 -21.53
N SER A 118 1.60 32.41 -21.26
CA SER A 118 2.28 31.64 -22.31
C SER A 118 1.30 31.02 -23.31
N HIS A 119 1.49 31.37 -24.59
CA HIS A 119 0.72 30.88 -25.72
C HIS A 119 1.51 31.04 -27.03
N LEU A 120 1.00 30.51 -28.14
CA LEU A 120 1.49 30.84 -29.47
C LEU A 120 0.47 31.70 -30.19
N HIS A 121 0.87 32.90 -30.61
CA HIS A 121 0.08 33.70 -31.53
C HIS A 121 0.45 33.38 -32.99
N LEU A 122 -0.55 33.01 -33.79
CA LEU A 122 -0.43 32.69 -35.21
C LEU A 122 -1.24 33.68 -36.05
N THR A 123 -0.57 34.56 -36.79
CA THR A 123 -1.19 35.37 -37.84
C THR A 123 -1.00 34.69 -39.20
N VAL A 124 -2.03 34.70 -40.04
CA VAL A 124 -1.99 34.19 -41.42
C VAL A 124 -2.32 35.33 -42.38
N LYS A 125 -1.47 35.56 -43.39
CA LYS A 125 -1.73 36.49 -44.48
C LYS A 125 -1.66 35.77 -45.82
N ARG A 126 -2.63 36.00 -46.70
CA ARG A 126 -2.59 35.55 -48.10
C ARG A 126 -2.07 36.67 -49.00
N GLY A 127 -1.28 36.32 -50.00
CA GLY A 127 -0.60 37.29 -50.84
C GLY A 127 0.24 36.68 -51.95
N SER A 128 1.23 37.46 -52.39
CA SER A 128 2.25 37.05 -53.35
C SER A 128 3.63 37.57 -52.93
N LEU A 129 4.69 36.86 -53.32
CA LEU A 129 6.05 37.36 -53.19
C LEU A 129 6.44 38.13 -54.45
N GLN A 130 6.74 39.43 -54.31
CA GLN A 130 7.20 40.29 -55.40
C GLN A 130 8.55 40.89 -55.03
N ASN A 131 9.59 40.60 -55.82
CA ASN A 131 10.96 41.06 -55.57
C ASN A 131 11.45 40.77 -54.14
N GLY A 132 11.14 39.58 -53.61
CA GLY A 132 11.52 39.18 -52.25
C GLY A 132 10.71 39.82 -51.13
N LYS A 133 9.70 40.66 -51.44
CA LYS A 133 8.79 41.25 -50.46
C LYS A 133 7.40 40.61 -50.58
N PHE A 134 6.85 40.20 -49.44
CA PHE A 134 5.47 39.74 -49.38
C PHE A 134 4.48 40.91 -49.52
N ILE A 135 3.56 40.80 -50.47
CA ILE A 135 2.47 41.74 -50.71
C ILE A 135 1.15 41.03 -50.39
N SER A 136 0.44 41.52 -49.38
CA SER A 136 -0.86 40.94 -48.98
C SER A 136 -1.95 41.29 -49.98
N ASP A 137 -2.85 40.34 -50.25
CA ASP A 137 -3.98 40.51 -51.16
C ASP A 137 -4.91 41.67 -50.72
N ASN A 138 -5.10 41.84 -49.40
CA ASN A 138 -6.02 42.83 -48.86
C ASN A 138 -5.53 43.41 -47.54
N TYR A 139 -4.50 44.27 -47.61
CA TYR A 139 -3.93 44.91 -46.42
C TYR A 139 -4.95 45.76 -45.64
N ASN A 140 -5.92 46.38 -46.32
CA ASN A 140 -6.89 47.31 -45.73
C ASN A 140 -8.16 46.62 -45.21
N ASN A 141 -8.12 45.30 -44.96
CA ASN A 141 -9.25 44.55 -44.43
C ASN A 141 -9.64 44.89 -42.98
N GLY A 142 -8.86 45.75 -42.30
CA GLY A 142 -9.01 46.09 -40.90
C GLY A 142 -8.23 45.18 -39.95
N TYR A 143 -7.44 44.26 -40.49
CA TYR A 143 -6.54 43.34 -39.77
C TYR A 143 -5.10 43.37 -40.34
N PHE A 144 -4.73 44.45 -41.03
CA PHE A 144 -3.45 44.61 -41.73
C PHE A 144 -3.10 43.44 -42.68
N GLY A 145 -4.11 42.91 -43.38
CA GLY A 145 -3.96 41.80 -44.32
C GLY A 145 -3.98 40.42 -43.69
N ALA A 146 -4.16 40.31 -42.38
CA ALA A 146 -4.42 39.04 -41.72
C ALA A 146 -5.82 38.53 -42.06
N ILE A 147 -5.92 37.22 -42.27
CA ILE A 147 -7.18 36.50 -42.52
C ILE A 147 -7.39 35.47 -41.42
N GLU A 148 -8.57 34.87 -41.39
CA GLU A 148 -8.89 33.76 -40.49
C GLU A 148 -7.90 32.60 -40.74
N PRO A 149 -7.06 32.19 -39.75
CA PRO A 149 -6.10 31.11 -39.93
C PRO A 149 -6.69 29.79 -40.41
N GLN A 150 -7.99 29.52 -40.15
CA GLN A 150 -8.66 28.33 -40.69
C GLN A 150 -8.60 28.25 -42.22
N GLU A 151 -8.63 29.38 -42.94
CA GLU A 151 -8.56 29.41 -44.41
C GLU A 151 -7.26 28.77 -44.94
N PHE A 152 -6.13 29.00 -44.28
CA PHE A 152 -4.86 28.36 -44.64
C PHE A 152 -4.91 26.85 -44.42
N TYR A 153 -5.44 26.41 -43.28
CA TYR A 153 -5.52 24.99 -42.95
C TYR A 153 -6.51 24.23 -43.84
N ASP A 154 -7.59 24.88 -44.28
CA ASP A 154 -8.54 24.30 -45.24
C ASP A 154 -7.90 24.12 -46.62
N GLU A 155 -7.20 25.15 -47.12
CA GLU A 155 -6.43 25.02 -48.37
C GLU A 155 -5.33 23.97 -48.25
N LEU A 156 -4.62 23.91 -47.11
CA LEU A 156 -3.57 22.91 -46.90
C LEU A 156 -4.12 21.48 -46.98
N ARG A 157 -5.28 21.19 -46.36
CA ARG A 157 -5.94 19.88 -46.46
C ARG A 157 -6.29 19.55 -47.91
N GLN A 158 -6.88 20.50 -48.63
CA GLN A 158 -7.22 20.32 -50.04
C GLN A 158 -5.96 20.08 -50.90
N TYR A 159 -4.94 20.91 -50.73
CA TYR A 159 -3.67 20.83 -51.43
C TYR A 159 -2.99 19.47 -51.19
N LYS A 160 -2.96 18.99 -49.94
CA LYS A 160 -2.42 17.66 -49.61
C LYS A 160 -3.18 16.53 -50.28
N LYS A 161 -4.52 16.60 -50.28
CA LYS A 161 -5.36 15.59 -50.92
C LYS A 161 -5.10 15.50 -52.43
N GLU A 162 -4.94 16.65 -53.09
CA GLU A 162 -4.83 16.76 -54.56
C GLU A 162 -3.39 16.66 -55.09
N LYS A 163 -2.41 17.20 -54.36
CA LYS A 163 -0.98 17.26 -54.76
C LYS A 163 -0.09 16.27 -54.00
N GLY A 164 -0.46 15.88 -52.77
CA GLY A 164 0.26 14.86 -52.00
C GLY A 164 0.19 13.45 -52.62
N THR A 165 -0.71 13.21 -53.57
CA THR A 165 -0.78 11.98 -54.36
C THR A 165 0.13 11.98 -55.59
N THR A 166 0.65 13.12 -56.05
CA THR A 166 1.47 13.21 -57.27
C THR A 166 2.54 14.30 -57.19
N GLN A 167 3.78 13.91 -56.83
CA GLN A 167 4.99 14.32 -57.56
C GLN A 167 6.22 13.59 -57.00
N ASN A 168 6.86 12.80 -57.86
CA ASN A 168 8.24 12.35 -57.69
C ASN A 168 9.17 13.56 -57.74
N PRO A 169 10.09 13.74 -56.79
CA PRO A 169 11.33 14.47 -57.07
C PRO A 169 12.14 13.63 -58.06
N GLU A 170 12.52 14.22 -59.20
CA GLU A 170 13.49 13.62 -60.13
C GLU A 170 14.79 13.31 -59.37
N GLY A 171 15.19 12.03 -59.37
CA GLY A 171 16.40 11.56 -58.69
C GLY A 171 16.19 10.39 -57.73
N CYS A 172 14.95 10.01 -57.41
CA CYS A 172 14.71 8.80 -56.62
C CYS A 172 14.81 7.55 -57.52
N LEU A 173 15.80 6.69 -57.24
CA LEU A 173 15.95 5.37 -57.89
C LEU A 173 14.77 4.41 -57.61
N VAL A 174 13.86 4.81 -56.71
CA VAL A 174 12.70 4.02 -56.30
C VAL A 174 11.42 4.67 -56.84
N PRO A 175 10.60 3.95 -57.62
CA PRO A 175 9.33 4.47 -58.11
C PRO A 175 8.40 4.88 -56.96
N ASN A 176 7.83 6.08 -56.98
CA ASN A 176 6.78 6.49 -56.02
C ASN A 176 5.41 5.90 -56.39
N THR A 177 5.33 4.58 -56.47
CA THR A 177 4.06 3.84 -56.58
C THR A 177 3.51 3.57 -55.19
N LEU A 178 2.21 3.30 -55.07
CA LEU A 178 1.60 2.89 -53.80
C LEU A 178 2.30 1.65 -53.21
N GLU A 179 2.64 0.68 -54.06
CA GLU A 179 3.33 -0.55 -53.68
C GLU A 179 4.72 -0.29 -53.10
N TRP A 180 5.50 0.60 -53.74
CA TRP A 180 6.83 0.96 -53.25
C TRP A 180 6.78 1.83 -51.99
N ARG A 181 5.77 2.69 -51.84
CA ARG A 181 5.54 3.41 -50.58
C ARG A 181 5.25 2.46 -49.44
N GLN A 182 4.38 1.47 -49.66
CA GLN A 182 4.10 0.43 -48.67
C GLN A 182 5.36 -0.36 -48.32
N LYS A 183 6.13 -0.81 -49.31
CA LYS A 183 7.41 -1.49 -49.08
C LYS A 183 8.44 -0.61 -48.36
N TYR A 184 8.53 0.66 -48.71
CA TYR A 184 9.44 1.60 -48.06
C TYR A 184 9.02 1.88 -46.61
N GLU A 185 7.72 2.10 -46.35
CA GLU A 185 7.16 2.23 -45.00
C GLU A 185 7.40 0.95 -44.18
N GLU A 186 7.24 -0.23 -44.78
CA GLU A 186 7.58 -1.51 -44.16
C GLU A 186 9.08 -1.61 -43.84
N ILE A 187 9.97 -1.20 -44.74
CA ILE A 187 11.42 -1.22 -44.53
C ILE A 187 11.84 -0.20 -43.45
N VAL A 188 11.36 1.04 -43.51
CA VAL A 188 11.68 2.09 -42.53
C VAL A 188 11.10 1.76 -41.17
N SER A 189 9.85 1.29 -41.09
CA SER A 189 9.29 0.83 -39.83
C SER A 189 10.05 -0.37 -39.28
N SER A 190 10.54 -1.27 -40.13
CA SER A 190 11.38 -2.40 -39.72
C SER A 190 12.78 -1.96 -39.27
N ALA A 191 13.34 -0.90 -39.85
CA ALA A 191 14.60 -0.31 -39.43
C ALA A 191 14.48 0.31 -38.03
N ASN A 192 13.37 0.99 -37.73
CA ASN A 192 13.12 1.57 -36.41
C ASN A 192 12.87 0.49 -35.33
N LYS A 193 12.20 -0.62 -35.69
CA LYS A 193 11.99 -1.76 -34.78
C LYS A 193 13.30 -2.33 -34.25
N TRP A 194 14.38 -2.28 -35.03
CA TRP A 194 15.69 -2.77 -34.59
C TRP A 194 16.28 -1.90 -33.46
N ALA A 195 16.25 -0.58 -33.64
CA ALA A 195 16.70 0.36 -32.61
C ALA A 195 15.85 0.26 -31.34
N GLU A 196 14.52 0.12 -31.48
CA GLU A 196 13.63 -0.10 -30.34
C GLU A 196 13.90 -1.43 -29.63
N THR A 197 14.20 -2.50 -30.39
CA THR A 197 14.54 -3.81 -29.81
C THR A 197 15.79 -3.73 -28.95
N LEU A 198 16.83 -3.02 -29.41
CA LEU A 198 18.05 -2.82 -28.60
C LEU A 198 17.76 -2.03 -27.33
N LYS A 199 16.90 -1.00 -27.41
CA LYS A 199 16.45 -0.24 -26.23
C LYS A 199 15.69 -1.10 -25.22
N ILE A 200 14.79 -1.97 -25.69
CA ILE A 200 14.04 -2.92 -24.83
C ILE A 200 15.00 -3.91 -24.16
N LEU A 201 16.03 -4.35 -24.87
CA LEU A 201 17.05 -5.26 -24.35
C LEU A 201 18.16 -4.55 -23.57
N GLU A 202 18.05 -3.24 -23.36
CA GLU A 202 19.03 -2.39 -22.67
C GLU A 202 20.45 -2.48 -23.27
N ILE A 203 20.54 -2.75 -24.58
CA ILE A 203 21.79 -2.77 -25.33
C ILE A 203 22.07 -1.34 -25.80
N THR A 204 23.18 -0.75 -25.32
CA THR A 204 23.58 0.63 -25.63
C THR A 204 24.45 0.76 -26.89
N ASP A 205 24.71 -0.36 -27.57
CA ASP A 205 25.48 -0.42 -28.81
C ASP A 205 24.75 0.33 -29.95
N ASP A 206 25.50 0.84 -30.93
CA ASP A 206 24.90 1.49 -32.12
C ASP A 206 24.07 0.46 -32.90
N PRO A 207 22.76 0.72 -33.14
CA PRO A 207 21.90 -0.17 -33.91
C PRO A 207 22.45 -0.59 -35.27
N ASN A 208 23.24 0.28 -35.91
CA ASN A 208 23.80 0.03 -37.23
C ASN A 208 25.02 -0.90 -37.22
N THR A 209 25.60 -1.16 -36.06
CA THR A 209 26.84 -1.95 -35.92
C THR A 209 26.70 -3.12 -34.95
N THR A 210 25.59 -3.21 -34.23
CA THR A 210 25.37 -4.25 -33.21
C THR A 210 25.29 -5.63 -33.87
N PRO A 211 26.21 -6.56 -33.54
CA PRO A 211 26.20 -7.89 -34.14
C PRO A 211 25.02 -8.73 -33.59
N PRO A 212 24.37 -9.56 -34.42
CA PRO A 212 23.23 -10.39 -33.98
C PRO A 212 23.52 -11.31 -32.78
N ASP A 213 24.77 -11.74 -32.61
CA ASP A 213 25.15 -12.63 -31.51
C ASP A 213 25.13 -11.94 -30.14
N ARG A 214 25.30 -10.61 -30.11
CA ARG A 214 25.15 -9.81 -28.89
C ARG A 214 23.72 -9.91 -28.35
N ILE A 215 22.74 -9.77 -29.23
CA ILE A 215 21.32 -9.90 -28.89
C ILE A 215 20.99 -11.32 -28.44
N LYS A 216 21.46 -12.34 -29.16
CA LYS A 216 21.28 -13.74 -28.75
C LYS A 216 21.82 -13.99 -27.35
N SER A 217 23.00 -13.46 -27.05
CA SER A 217 23.60 -13.56 -25.71
C SER A 217 22.76 -12.87 -24.64
N THR A 218 22.26 -11.66 -24.90
CA THR A 218 21.40 -10.93 -23.95
C THR A 218 20.09 -11.68 -23.69
N ILE A 219 19.42 -12.15 -24.74
CA ILE A 219 18.20 -12.95 -24.64
C ILE A 219 18.46 -14.26 -23.89
N ALA A 220 19.55 -14.96 -24.18
CA ALA A 220 19.93 -16.16 -23.44
C ALA A 220 20.16 -15.86 -21.94
N GLY A 221 20.79 -14.72 -21.63
CA GLY A 221 20.95 -14.24 -20.26
C GLY A 221 19.63 -13.94 -19.56
N TYR A 222 18.64 -13.39 -20.24
CA TYR A 222 17.29 -13.19 -19.68
C TYR A 222 16.56 -14.53 -19.45
N LYS A 223 16.63 -15.47 -20.41
CA LYS A 223 16.05 -16.82 -20.25
C LYS A 223 16.66 -17.59 -19.08
N SER A 224 17.97 -17.47 -18.88
CA SER A 224 18.65 -18.07 -17.73
C SER A 224 18.13 -17.47 -16.41
N ARG A 225 18.03 -16.14 -16.34
CA ARG A 225 17.48 -15.44 -15.15
C ARG A 225 16.04 -15.83 -14.87
N GLU A 226 15.20 -15.95 -15.91
CA GLU A 226 13.83 -16.42 -15.79
C GLU A 226 13.78 -17.83 -15.19
N THR A 227 14.63 -18.74 -15.68
CA THR A 227 14.74 -20.11 -15.16
C THR A 227 15.17 -20.11 -13.68
N ASP A 228 16.19 -19.33 -13.33
CA ASP A 228 16.66 -19.20 -11.95
C ASP A 228 15.59 -18.65 -11.01
N LEU A 229 14.84 -17.63 -11.46
CA LEU A 229 13.74 -17.05 -10.69
C LEU A 229 12.60 -18.04 -10.51
N ASN A 230 12.25 -18.82 -11.54
CA ASN A 230 11.26 -19.88 -11.45
C ASN A 230 11.69 -20.97 -10.47
N ASN A 231 12.96 -21.37 -10.48
CA ASN A 231 13.49 -22.32 -9.51
C ASN A 231 13.40 -21.78 -8.07
N LYS A 232 13.81 -20.53 -7.85
CA LYS A 232 13.68 -19.87 -6.53
C LYS A 232 12.22 -19.76 -6.07
N LEU A 233 11.30 -19.46 -6.98
CA LEU A 233 9.87 -19.41 -6.68
C LEU A 233 9.36 -20.78 -6.23
N ASN A 234 9.73 -21.84 -6.94
CA ASN A 234 9.37 -23.22 -6.59
C ASN A 234 9.95 -23.64 -5.22
N GLU A 235 11.22 -23.31 -4.95
CA GLU A 235 11.84 -23.56 -3.63
C GLU A 235 11.11 -22.81 -2.51
N LYS A 236 10.74 -21.55 -2.74
CA LYS A 236 9.97 -20.77 -1.76
C LYS A 236 8.57 -21.33 -1.55
N GLN A 237 7.92 -21.81 -2.60
CA GLN A 237 6.62 -22.47 -2.47
C GLN A 237 6.72 -23.74 -1.62
N GLN A 238 7.76 -24.56 -1.84
CA GLN A 238 8.00 -25.75 -1.02
C GLN A 238 8.27 -25.39 0.46
N GLN A 239 9.02 -24.32 0.72
CA GLN A 239 9.26 -23.83 2.08
C GLN A 239 7.95 -23.40 2.78
N ILE A 240 7.06 -22.72 2.05
CA ILE A 240 5.74 -22.33 2.56
C ILE A 240 4.90 -23.55 2.89
N ASP A 241 4.89 -24.57 2.02
CA ASP A 241 4.12 -25.78 2.24
C ASP A 241 4.60 -26.54 3.49
N VAL A 242 5.91 -26.62 3.70
CA VAL A 242 6.51 -27.21 4.92
C VAL A 242 6.13 -26.39 6.15
N ALA A 243 6.25 -25.06 6.10
CA ALA A 243 5.90 -24.19 7.22
C ALA A 243 4.40 -24.30 7.59
N ASN A 244 3.52 -24.40 6.60
CA ASN A 244 2.08 -24.57 6.82
C ASN A 244 1.77 -25.92 7.48
N ARG A 245 2.43 -27.01 7.07
CA ARG A 245 2.29 -28.32 7.74
C ARG A 245 2.74 -28.27 9.20
N GLU A 246 3.86 -27.60 9.47
CA GLU A 246 4.36 -27.43 10.84
C GLU A 246 3.40 -26.58 11.70
N LEU A 247 2.79 -25.56 11.11
CA LEU A 247 1.80 -24.72 11.80
C LEU A 247 0.55 -25.53 12.18
N GLU A 248 0.04 -26.37 11.28
CA GLU A 248 -1.08 -27.27 11.59
C GLU A 248 -0.71 -28.29 12.68
N ASN A 249 0.48 -28.91 12.61
CA ASN A 249 0.96 -29.80 13.66
C ASN A 249 1.01 -29.11 15.04
N ARG A 250 1.49 -27.86 15.08
CA ARG A 250 1.55 -27.06 16.33
C ARG A 250 0.17 -26.69 16.85
N LYS A 251 -0.78 -26.33 15.97
CA LYS A 251 -2.17 -26.08 16.36
C LYS A 251 -2.77 -27.30 17.03
N GLU A 252 -2.57 -28.49 16.47
CA GLU A 252 -3.05 -29.72 17.10
C GLU A 252 -2.40 -29.99 18.46
N GLN A 253 -1.09 -29.76 18.59
CA GLN A 253 -0.40 -29.90 19.87
C GLN A 253 -0.96 -28.96 20.94
N VAL A 254 -1.18 -27.68 20.58
CA VAL A 254 -1.80 -26.69 21.47
C VAL A 254 -3.19 -27.14 21.88
N SER A 255 -4.04 -27.57 20.94
CA SER A 255 -5.38 -28.05 21.25
C SER A 255 -5.38 -29.26 22.21
N ARG A 256 -4.44 -30.20 22.03
CA ARG A 256 -4.27 -31.35 22.94
C ARG A 256 -3.84 -30.87 24.34
N MET A 257 -2.94 -29.90 24.44
CA MET A 257 -2.49 -29.35 25.72
C MET A 257 -3.61 -28.58 26.44
N GLU A 258 -4.37 -27.76 25.71
CA GLU A 258 -5.53 -27.04 26.26
C GLU A 258 -6.56 -28.00 26.86
N LYS A 259 -6.88 -29.08 26.14
CA LYS A 259 -7.76 -30.13 26.66
C LYS A 259 -7.19 -30.77 27.93
N GLY A 260 -5.90 -31.10 27.93
CA GLY A 260 -5.24 -31.67 29.11
C GLY A 260 -5.23 -30.74 30.33
N LEU A 261 -5.08 -29.43 30.11
CA LEU A 261 -5.19 -28.43 31.18
C LEU A 261 -6.61 -28.35 31.72
N LEU A 262 -7.63 -28.34 30.85
CA LEU A 262 -9.03 -28.32 31.25
C LEU A 262 -9.42 -29.57 32.06
N ASP A 263 -8.94 -30.74 31.65
CA ASP A 263 -9.20 -31.99 32.38
C ASP A 263 -8.52 -31.99 33.76
N LYS A 264 -7.28 -31.46 33.85
CA LYS A 264 -6.60 -31.25 35.14
C LYS A 264 -7.31 -30.24 36.04
N GLU A 265 -7.81 -29.15 35.48
CA GLU A 265 -8.59 -28.15 36.21
C GLU A 265 -9.85 -28.78 36.83
N LYS A 266 -10.61 -29.54 36.03
CA LYS A 266 -11.77 -30.30 36.52
C LYS A 266 -11.40 -31.27 37.63
N TYR A 267 -10.29 -32.01 37.45
CA TYR A 267 -9.81 -32.95 38.46
C TYR A 267 -9.46 -32.25 39.78
N TYR A 268 -8.68 -31.17 39.74
CA TYR A 268 -8.33 -30.43 40.96
C TYR A 268 -9.53 -29.78 41.62
N LYS A 269 -10.49 -29.25 40.85
CA LYS A 269 -11.75 -28.74 41.38
C LYS A 269 -12.50 -29.83 42.15
N SER A 270 -12.61 -31.04 41.60
CA SER A 270 -13.26 -32.16 42.29
C SER A 270 -12.54 -32.58 43.57
N GLN A 271 -11.20 -32.54 43.59
CA GLN A 271 -10.43 -32.80 44.81
C GLN A 271 -10.64 -31.73 45.88
N ILE A 272 -10.63 -30.45 45.48
CA ILE A 272 -10.91 -29.33 46.38
C ILE A 272 -12.31 -29.48 46.98
N ASP A 273 -13.32 -29.81 46.17
CA ASP A 273 -14.69 -30.02 46.64
C ASP A 273 -14.77 -31.20 47.64
N ALA A 274 -14.06 -32.30 47.37
CA ALA A 274 -14.00 -33.45 48.26
C ALA A 274 -13.31 -33.11 49.60
N LEU A 275 -12.18 -32.40 49.56
CA LEU A 275 -11.47 -31.93 50.75
C LEU A 275 -12.35 -30.97 51.57
N ASN A 276 -13.02 -30.03 50.92
CA ASN A 276 -13.94 -29.11 51.57
C ASN A 276 -15.08 -29.85 52.27
N LYS A 277 -15.61 -30.92 51.65
CA LYS A 277 -16.61 -31.79 52.28
C LYS A 277 -16.07 -32.52 53.51
N GLN A 278 -14.85 -33.04 53.46
CA GLN A 278 -14.20 -33.68 54.60
C GLN A 278 -13.95 -32.69 55.75
N ILE A 279 -13.44 -31.49 55.45
CA ILE A 279 -13.24 -30.42 56.42
C ILE A 279 -14.57 -30.07 57.09
N LYS A 280 -15.64 -29.92 56.31
CA LYS A 280 -16.98 -29.64 56.84
C LYS A 280 -17.46 -30.73 57.79
N ASN A 281 -17.41 -32.00 57.38
CA ASN A 281 -17.81 -33.13 58.21
C ASN A 281 -16.98 -33.22 59.51
N GLY A 282 -15.66 -33.01 59.40
CA GLY A 282 -14.77 -32.97 60.55
C GLY A 282 -15.13 -31.85 61.52
N SER A 283 -15.35 -30.64 61.00
CA SER A 283 -15.79 -29.47 61.76
C SER A 283 -17.13 -29.72 62.48
N GLU A 284 -18.10 -30.35 61.82
CA GLU A 284 -19.40 -30.70 62.43
C GLU A 284 -19.27 -31.78 63.53
N SER A 285 -18.30 -32.71 63.39
CA SER A 285 -18.07 -33.77 64.37
C SER A 285 -17.27 -33.33 65.61
N LEU A 286 -16.48 -32.25 65.49
CA LEU A 286 -15.58 -31.78 66.54
C LEU A 286 -16.32 -31.39 67.83
N PRO A 287 -17.43 -30.62 67.81
CA PRO A 287 -18.18 -30.30 69.02
C PRO A 287 -18.72 -31.54 69.75
N LEU A 288 -19.15 -32.56 69.00
CA LEU A 288 -19.67 -33.79 69.58
C LEU A 288 -18.57 -34.58 70.30
N ALA A 289 -17.38 -34.67 69.70
CA ALA A 289 -16.23 -35.30 70.33
C ALA A 289 -15.78 -34.53 71.59
N GLN A 290 -15.72 -33.20 71.51
CA GLN A 290 -15.40 -32.33 72.66
C GLN A 290 -16.42 -32.50 73.81
N ALA A 291 -17.71 -32.55 73.49
CA ALA A 291 -18.76 -32.79 74.48
C ALA A 291 -18.59 -34.16 75.16
N ARG A 292 -18.27 -35.21 74.40
CA ARG A 292 -18.05 -36.56 74.94
C ARG A 292 -16.82 -36.62 75.85
N ILE A 293 -15.72 -35.96 75.47
CA ILE A 293 -14.53 -35.83 76.33
C ILE A 293 -14.91 -35.16 77.65
N GLY A 294 -15.65 -34.06 77.60
CA GLY A 294 -16.09 -33.36 78.83
C GLY A 294 -17.00 -34.20 79.73
N VAL A 295 -17.80 -35.11 79.19
CA VAL A 295 -18.57 -36.09 79.98
C VAL A 295 -17.66 -37.11 80.64
N LEU A 296 -16.73 -37.70 79.87
CA LEU A 296 -15.78 -38.69 80.39
C LEU A 296 -14.84 -38.11 81.46
N GLU A 297 -14.41 -36.85 81.32
CA GLU A 297 -13.63 -36.14 82.34
C GLU A 297 -14.42 -36.01 83.66
N LYS A 298 -15.72 -35.69 83.59
CA LYS A 298 -16.58 -35.63 84.77
C LYS A 298 -16.75 -37.00 85.43
N GLU A 299 -17.00 -38.04 84.64
CA GLU A 299 -17.11 -39.41 85.13
C GLU A 299 -15.81 -39.88 85.80
N LEU A 300 -14.66 -39.52 85.23
CA LEU A 300 -13.35 -39.80 85.81
C LEU A 300 -13.15 -39.08 87.14
N ASP A 301 -13.53 -37.81 87.24
CA ASP A 301 -13.48 -37.03 88.48
C ASP A 301 -14.38 -37.63 89.56
N GLU A 302 -15.60 -38.04 89.21
CA GLU A 302 -16.52 -38.72 90.12
C GLU A 302 -15.95 -40.07 90.60
N ALA A 303 -15.40 -40.88 89.69
CA ALA A 303 -14.74 -42.14 90.03
C ALA A 303 -13.52 -41.93 90.94
N ASN A 304 -12.71 -40.89 90.68
CA ASN A 304 -11.56 -40.54 91.52
C ASN A 304 -12.00 -40.09 92.92
N LYS A 305 -13.06 -39.28 93.03
CA LYS A 305 -13.67 -38.90 94.32
C LYS A 305 -14.18 -40.13 95.07
N ALA A 306 -14.91 -41.02 94.39
CA ALA A 306 -15.42 -42.26 94.97
C ALA A 306 -14.28 -43.16 95.47
N LYS A 307 -13.21 -43.31 94.68
CA LYS A 307 -12.00 -44.04 95.07
C LYS A 307 -11.32 -43.42 96.29
N GLY A 308 -11.19 -42.09 96.32
CA GLY A 308 -10.63 -41.36 97.47
C GLY A 308 -11.45 -41.60 98.75
N GLY A 309 -12.78 -41.50 98.66
CA GLY A 309 -13.68 -41.80 99.77
C GLY A 309 -13.58 -43.26 100.25
N ALA A 310 -13.49 -44.21 99.33
CA ALA A 310 -13.31 -45.62 99.66
C ALA A 310 -11.96 -45.90 100.35
N LEU A 311 -10.88 -45.24 99.93
CA LEU A 311 -9.57 -45.33 100.58
C LEU A 311 -9.59 -44.80 102.01
N LEU A 312 -10.18 -43.61 102.21
CA LEU A 312 -10.36 -43.02 103.55
C LEU A 312 -11.18 -43.93 104.45
N GLY A 313 -12.31 -44.45 103.95
CA GLY A 313 -13.12 -45.42 104.69
C GLY A 313 -12.33 -46.68 105.04
N ALA A 314 -11.55 -47.24 104.11
CA ALA A 314 -10.71 -48.40 104.38
C ALA A 314 -9.63 -48.12 105.45
N GLU A 315 -9.06 -46.92 105.47
CA GLU A 315 -8.08 -46.49 106.47
C GLU A 315 -8.73 -46.31 107.86
N GLU A 316 -9.94 -45.77 107.92
CA GLU A 316 -10.74 -45.72 109.16
C GLU A 316 -11.06 -47.13 109.69
N TYR A 317 -11.50 -48.05 108.81
CA TYR A 317 -11.77 -49.44 109.20
C TYR A 317 -10.51 -50.15 109.68
N LYS A 318 -9.37 -49.93 109.02
CA LYS A 318 -8.07 -50.45 109.46
C LYS A 318 -7.71 -49.92 110.84
N THR A 319 -7.86 -48.61 111.07
CA THR A 319 -7.59 -47.98 112.38
C THR A 319 -8.48 -48.54 113.49
N LYS A 320 -9.79 -48.72 113.20
CA LYS A 320 -10.73 -49.36 114.13
C LYS A 320 -10.36 -50.82 114.42
N PHE A 321 -9.96 -51.57 113.40
CA PHE A 321 -9.50 -52.96 113.56
C PHE A 321 -8.24 -53.06 114.42
N GLU A 322 -7.22 -52.24 114.15
CA GLU A 322 -5.99 -52.18 114.95
C GLU A 322 -6.27 -51.78 116.41
N SER A 323 -7.24 -50.89 116.64
CA SER A 323 -7.68 -50.49 117.98
C SER A 323 -8.41 -51.63 118.71
N SER A 324 -9.24 -52.41 118.02
CA SER A 324 -9.86 -53.62 118.57
C SER A 324 -8.84 -54.70 118.90
N GLN A 325 -7.80 -54.90 118.08
CA GLN A 325 -6.72 -55.86 118.38
C GLN A 325 -5.90 -55.48 119.61
N LYS A 326 -5.75 -54.18 119.90
CA LYS A 326 -5.04 -53.68 121.09
C LYS A 326 -5.89 -53.68 122.37
N GLY A 327 -7.14 -54.16 122.30
CA GLY A 327 -8.01 -54.32 123.47
C GLY A 327 -8.68 -53.04 123.98
N THR A 328 -8.57 -51.93 123.26
CA THR A 328 -9.16 -50.63 123.65
C THR A 328 -10.57 -50.39 123.12
N LEU A 329 -11.12 -51.29 122.30
CA LEU A 329 -12.48 -51.18 121.76
C LEU A 329 -13.16 -52.56 121.66
N ILE A 330 -14.33 -52.73 122.29
CA ILE A 330 -15.14 -53.96 122.19
C ILE A 330 -15.80 -53.99 120.79
N PRO A 331 -15.55 -55.00 119.93
CA PRO A 331 -16.10 -55.03 118.58
C PRO A 331 -17.62 -55.18 118.62
N THR A 332 -18.35 -54.27 117.97
CA THR A 332 -19.79 -54.44 117.76
C THR A 332 -20.07 -55.39 116.58
N PRO A 333 -21.23 -56.08 116.55
CA PRO A 333 -21.60 -56.97 115.44
C PRO A 333 -21.53 -56.29 114.05
N GLN A 334 -21.79 -54.98 113.99
CA GLN A 334 -21.69 -54.18 112.77
C GLN A 334 -20.25 -54.06 112.24
N ILE A 335 -19.25 -53.93 113.14
CA ILE A 335 -17.83 -53.87 112.76
C ILE A 335 -17.36 -55.22 112.24
N ILE A 336 -17.80 -56.32 112.88
CA ILE A 336 -17.45 -57.68 112.44
C ILE A 336 -18.06 -57.96 111.06
N PHE A 337 -19.33 -57.60 110.84
CA PHE A 337 -20.01 -57.84 109.57
C PHE A 337 -19.39 -57.04 108.42
N SER A 338 -19.02 -55.77 108.65
CA SER A 338 -18.39 -54.91 107.63
C SER A 338 -16.98 -55.38 107.25
N LEU A 339 -16.18 -55.85 108.21
CA LEU A 339 -14.87 -56.44 107.95
C LEU A 339 -14.96 -57.76 107.15
N ILE A 340 -15.97 -58.60 107.43
CA ILE A 340 -16.22 -59.84 106.68
C ILE A 340 -16.60 -59.53 105.23
N ILE A 341 -17.50 -58.56 104.99
CA ILE A 341 -17.89 -58.13 103.64
C ILE A 341 -16.67 -57.61 102.87
N GLN A 342 -15.79 -56.83 103.52
CA GLN A 342 -14.58 -56.28 102.90
C GLN A 342 -13.54 -57.38 102.56
N TYR A 343 -13.38 -58.39 103.42
CA TYR A 343 -12.52 -59.55 103.17
C TYR A 343 -13.03 -60.42 102.01
N ILE A 344 -14.34 -60.66 101.95
CA ILE A 344 -14.98 -61.42 100.86
C ILE A 344 -14.90 -60.64 99.53
N GLY A 345 -15.14 -59.32 99.56
CA GLY A 345 -15.05 -58.46 98.37
C GLY A 345 -13.65 -58.41 97.75
N ASN A 346 -12.59 -58.40 98.57
CA ASN A 346 -11.21 -58.46 98.08
C ASN A 346 -10.81 -59.86 97.56
N SER A 347 -11.40 -60.92 98.11
CA SER A 347 -11.15 -62.30 97.69
C SER A 347 -11.84 -62.66 96.35
N LEU A 348 -12.81 -61.85 95.91
CA LEU A 348 -13.60 -62.06 94.70
C LEU A 348 -13.17 -61.21 93.49
N LYS A 349 -12.01 -60.53 93.52
CA LYS A 349 -11.48 -59.89 92.30
C LYS A 349 -11.28 -60.94 91.20
N PRO A 350 -12.01 -60.88 90.07
CA PRO A 350 -11.66 -61.66 88.90
C PRO A 350 -10.33 -61.11 88.37
N LYS A 351 -9.39 -62.00 88.05
CA LYS A 351 -8.23 -61.65 87.22
C LYS A 351 -8.78 -61.15 85.88
N GLY A 352 -8.77 -59.82 85.68
CA GLY A 352 -9.14 -59.19 84.42
C GLY A 352 -8.19 -59.68 83.32
N GLY A 353 -8.73 -60.48 82.40
CA GLY A 353 -8.11 -60.73 81.11
C GLY A 353 -8.62 -59.68 80.14
N ASP A 354 -7.72 -58.80 79.72
CA ASP A 354 -7.91 -57.90 78.59
C ASP A 354 -8.19 -58.70 77.31
N LYS A 355 -9.29 -58.36 76.64
CA LYS A 355 -9.43 -58.54 75.19
C LYS A 355 -10.17 -57.34 74.63
N HIS A 356 -9.40 -56.33 74.20
CA HIS A 356 -9.84 -55.33 73.24
C HIS A 356 -9.59 -55.87 71.83
N GLY A 357 -10.59 -55.69 70.97
CA GLY A 357 -10.47 -55.74 69.51
C GLY A 357 -10.45 -54.34 68.93
#